data_AF-A0A9C7Z6C0-F1
#
_entry.id   AF-A0A9C7Z6C0-F1
#
_cell.length_a   1.000
_cell.length_b   1.000
_cell.length_c   1.000
_cell.angle_alpha   90.00
_cell.angle_beta   90.00
_cell.angle_gamma   90.00
#
_symmetry.space_group_name_H-M   'P 1'
#
loop_
_entity.id
_entity.type
_entity.pdbx_description
1 polymer ?
#
loop_
_entity_poly.entity_id
_entity_poly.type
_entity_poly.pdbx_seq_one_letter_code
_entity_poly.pdbx_strand_id
1 'polypeptide(L)'
;MGQDVTMTMMVVFEEANMNEKMNVAEAKKKFSELLARTAYNGERFIINRRGKPMAVLIGLEDFALLEEQIHSSEPPQGLLAAAGALASFKNFEEIMNDVYSSRRESTGRAVRLDDVPV
;
A
#
# COMPACT_ATOMS: atom_id res chain seq x y z
N MET A 1 4.41 6.26 -13.68
CA MET A 1 4.33 6.75 -12.28
C MET A 1 3.03 7.50 -11.97
N GLY A 2 2.68 8.62 -12.61
CA GLY A 2 1.41 9.32 -12.31
C GLY A 2 0.11 8.63 -12.82
N GLN A 3 0.20 7.88 -13.92
CA GLN A 3 -0.93 7.09 -14.44
C GLN A 3 -1.18 5.81 -13.62
N ASP A 4 -0.13 5.18 -13.10
CA ASP A 4 -0.24 3.92 -12.34
C ASP A 4 -0.96 4.13 -11.00
N VAL A 5 -0.60 5.16 -10.22
CA VAL A 5 -1.26 5.45 -8.94
C VAL A 5 -2.74 5.82 -9.14
N THR A 6 -3.04 6.54 -10.21
CA THR A 6 -4.43 6.91 -10.55
C THR A 6 -5.24 5.67 -10.93
N MET A 7 -4.65 4.74 -11.69
CA MET A 7 -5.26 3.46 -12.05
C MET A 7 -5.47 2.58 -10.82
N THR A 8 -4.46 2.46 -9.95
CA THR A 8 -4.56 1.70 -8.69
C THR A 8 -5.64 2.28 -7.77
N MET A 9 -5.69 3.60 -7.57
CA MET A 9 -6.77 4.24 -6.81
C MET A 9 -8.14 3.98 -7.44
N MET A 10 -8.27 4.06 -8.77
CA MET A 10 -9.53 3.84 -9.47
C MET A 10 -10.06 2.40 -9.30
N VAL A 11 -9.18 1.40 -9.42
CA VAL A 11 -9.52 -0.02 -9.19
C VAL A 11 -9.97 -0.24 -7.75
N VAL A 12 -9.26 0.33 -6.76
CA VAL A 12 -9.66 0.24 -5.34
C VAL A 12 -11.06 0.82 -5.12
N PHE A 13 -11.39 1.96 -5.72
CA PHE A 13 -12.73 2.57 -5.59
C PHE A 13 -13.84 1.91 -6.43
N GLU A 14 -13.48 0.97 -7.30
CA GLU A 14 -14.42 0.19 -8.10
C GLU A 14 -14.75 -1.15 -7.43
N GLU A 15 -13.78 -1.77 -6.76
CA GLU A 15 -13.96 -3.05 -6.05
C GLU A 15 -14.28 -2.90 -4.55
N ALA A 16 -14.04 -1.74 -3.94
CA ALA A 16 -14.39 -1.54 -2.53
C ALA A 16 -15.92 -1.62 -2.34
N ASN A 17 -16.34 -2.30 -1.27
CA ASN A 17 -17.75 -2.41 -0.86
C ASN A 17 -18.25 -1.03 -0.39
N MET A 18 -18.71 -0.22 -1.35
CA MET A 18 -19.19 1.15 -1.18
C MET A 18 -20.70 1.18 -1.38
N ASN A 19 -21.41 1.91 -0.53
CA ASN A 19 -22.87 2.00 -0.61
C ASN A 19 -23.31 2.89 -1.79
N GLU A 20 -22.66 4.04 -1.98
CA GLU A 20 -23.07 5.01 -3.01
C GLU A 20 -21.91 5.93 -3.44
N LYS A 21 -21.94 6.37 -4.72
CA LYS A 21 -21.05 7.40 -5.27
C LYS A 21 -21.88 8.65 -5.58
N MET A 22 -21.46 9.82 -5.10
CA MET A 22 -22.20 11.08 -5.30
C MET A 22 -21.28 12.25 -5.62
N ASN A 23 -21.81 13.30 -6.22
CA ASN A 23 -21.04 14.52 -6.45
C ASN A 23 -20.98 15.40 -5.19
N VAL A 24 -19.99 16.30 -5.12
CA VAL A 24 -19.87 17.25 -4.00
C VAL A 24 -21.12 18.11 -3.75
N ALA A 25 -21.85 18.49 -4.81
CA ALA A 25 -23.03 19.32 -4.64
C ALA A 25 -24.17 18.56 -3.94
N GLU A 26 -24.33 17.27 -4.23
CA GLU A 26 -25.26 16.36 -3.54
C GLU A 26 -24.83 16.11 -2.10
N ALA A 27 -23.55 15.80 -1.89
CA ALA A 27 -23.00 15.58 -0.56
C ALA A 27 -23.22 16.78 0.36
N LYS A 28 -23.02 18.01 -0.15
CA LYS A 28 -23.29 19.25 0.61
C LYS A 28 -24.76 19.43 0.96
N LYS A 29 -25.67 19.10 0.05
CA LYS A 29 -27.13 19.24 0.29
C LYS A 29 -27.64 18.30 1.38
N LYS A 30 -27.04 17.10 1.50
CA LYS A 30 -27.48 16.03 2.40
C LYS A 30 -26.49 15.73 3.53
N PHE A 31 -25.58 16.65 3.83
CA PHE A 31 -24.41 16.34 4.65
C PHE A 31 -24.77 15.74 6.03
N SER A 32 -25.77 16.28 6.71
CA SER A 32 -26.21 15.76 8.01
C SER A 32 -26.79 14.33 7.92
N GLU A 33 -27.54 14.02 6.86
CA GLU A 33 -28.08 12.67 6.62
C GLU A 33 -26.94 11.67 6.38
N LEU A 34 -25.96 12.06 5.55
CA LEU A 34 -24.80 11.24 5.24
C LEU A 34 -23.97 10.96 6.50
N LEU A 35 -23.76 11.97 7.35
CA LEU A 35 -23.09 11.78 8.64
C LEU A 35 -23.83 10.79 9.53
N ALA A 36 -25.16 10.89 9.63
CA ALA A 36 -25.96 9.96 10.43
C ALA A 36 -25.87 8.52 9.90
N ARG A 37 -26.01 8.34 8.58
CA ARG A 37 -25.88 7.03 7.92
C ARG A 37 -24.48 6.45 8.10
N THR A 38 -23.46 7.29 8.02
CA THR A 38 -22.07 6.88 8.24
C THR A 38 -21.83 6.46 9.70
N ALA A 39 -22.31 7.26 10.66
CA ALA A 39 -22.06 7.04 12.07
C ALA A 39 -22.86 5.89 12.68
N TYR A 40 -24.13 5.72 12.25
CA TYR A 40 -25.06 4.77 12.88
C TYR A 40 -25.34 3.53 12.03
N ASN A 41 -25.22 3.62 10.70
CA ASN A 41 -25.50 2.49 9.81
C ASN A 41 -24.21 1.90 9.19
N GLY A 42 -23.04 2.48 9.46
CA GLY A 42 -21.76 2.04 8.90
C GLY A 42 -21.65 2.21 7.38
N GLU A 43 -22.45 3.10 6.80
CA GLU A 43 -22.45 3.32 5.36
C GLU A 43 -21.21 4.09 4.88
N ARG A 44 -20.71 3.73 3.70
CA ARG A 44 -19.48 4.27 3.10
C ARG A 44 -19.77 4.93 1.76
N PHE A 45 -19.28 6.15 1.59
CA PHE A 45 -19.60 6.98 0.42
C PHE A 45 -18.36 7.49 -0.29
N ILE A 46 -18.36 7.46 -1.62
CA ILE A 46 -17.36 8.17 -2.43
C ILE A 46 -17.94 9.51 -2.89
N ILE A 47 -17.18 10.58 -2.62
CA ILE A 47 -17.51 11.94 -3.03
C ILE A 47 -16.65 12.32 -4.24
N ASN A 48 -17.32 12.66 -5.33
CA ASN A 48 -16.72 13.00 -6.62
C ASN A 48 -16.79 14.51 -6.90
N ARG A 49 -15.81 15.02 -7.66
CA ARG A 49 -15.86 16.35 -8.28
C ARG A 49 -15.60 16.22 -9.78
N ARG A 50 -16.55 16.68 -10.59
CA ARG A 50 -16.47 16.59 -12.06
C ARG A 50 -16.18 15.16 -12.54
N GLY A 51 -16.87 14.18 -11.96
CA GLY A 51 -16.72 12.76 -12.30
C GLY A 51 -15.47 12.07 -11.74
N LYS A 52 -14.59 12.78 -11.01
CA LYS A 52 -13.38 12.21 -10.41
C LYS A 52 -13.55 11.98 -8.90
N PRO A 53 -13.18 10.81 -8.36
CA PRO A 53 -13.08 10.58 -6.92
C PRO A 53 -12.21 11.65 -6.24
N MET A 54 -12.68 12.16 -5.11
CA MET A 54 -12.00 13.22 -4.36
C MET A 54 -11.93 12.97 -2.87
N ALA A 55 -12.94 12.35 -2.28
CA ALA A 55 -12.94 12.00 -0.86
C ALA A 55 -13.81 10.76 -0.61
N VAL A 56 -13.61 10.12 0.54
CA VAL A 56 -14.49 9.07 1.06
C VAL A 56 -15.01 9.51 2.42
N LEU A 57 -16.29 9.25 2.68
CA LEU A 57 -16.88 9.39 4.01
C LEU A 57 -17.10 7.98 4.58
N ILE A 58 -16.50 7.73 5.74
CA ILE A 58 -16.53 6.46 6.48
C ILE A 58 -16.72 6.71 7.98
N GLY A 59 -17.17 5.68 8.70
CA GLY A 59 -17.33 5.73 10.16
C GLY A 59 -16.00 5.68 10.90
N LEU A 60 -16.05 5.95 12.21
CA LEU A 60 -14.86 5.91 13.07
C LEU A 60 -14.27 4.51 13.21
N GLU A 61 -15.11 3.47 13.21
CA GLU A 61 -14.66 2.07 13.29
C GLU A 61 -13.85 1.67 12.04
N ASP A 62 -14.39 1.95 10.85
CA ASP A 62 -13.67 1.74 9.59
C ASP A 62 -12.36 2.53 9.54
N PHE A 63 -12.39 3.78 10.00
CA PHE A 63 -11.18 4.60 10.08
C PHE A 63 -10.14 4.00 11.02
N ALA A 64 -10.56 3.50 12.19
CA ALA A 64 -9.65 2.86 13.14
C ALA A 64 -9.01 1.60 12.56
N LEU A 65 -9.77 0.77 11.84
CA LEU A 65 -9.25 -0.42 11.15
C LEU A 65 -8.23 -0.05 10.06
N LEU A 66 -8.50 1.01 9.28
CA LEU A 66 -7.56 1.50 8.28
C LEU A 66 -6.26 2.00 8.92
N GLU A 67 -6.37 2.79 9.98
CA GLU A 67 -5.21 3.28 10.72
C GLU A 67 -4.43 2.13 11.35
N GLU A 68 -5.10 1.12 11.90
CA GLU A 68 -4.44 -0.08 12.41
C GLU A 68 -3.72 -0.83 11.29
N GLN A 69 -4.33 -1.03 10.12
CA GLN A 69 -3.64 -1.68 9.00
C GLN A 69 -2.42 -0.89 8.49
N ILE A 70 -2.52 0.44 8.47
CA ILE A 70 -1.41 1.31 8.08
C ILE A 70 -0.26 1.21 9.09
N HIS A 71 -0.56 1.16 10.39
CA HIS A 71 0.45 1.11 11.46
C HIS A 71 0.94 -0.31 11.78
N SER A 72 0.09 -1.33 11.65
CA SER A 72 0.37 -2.77 11.82
C SER A 72 0.90 -3.41 10.55
N SER A 73 1.06 -2.64 9.46
CA SER A 73 2.06 -2.94 8.46
C SER A 73 3.43 -2.84 9.14
N GLU A 74 3.75 -3.82 9.99
CA GLU A 74 5.07 -3.95 10.57
C GLU A 74 6.06 -3.87 9.41
N PRO A 75 7.12 -3.06 9.52
CA PRO A 75 8.13 -3.02 8.49
C PRO A 75 8.50 -4.48 8.20
N PRO A 76 8.51 -4.90 6.92
CA PRO A 76 8.76 -6.29 6.59
C PRO A 76 9.99 -6.73 7.37
N GLN A 77 9.95 -7.86 8.06
CA GLN A 77 11.03 -8.30 8.95
C GLN A 77 11.93 -9.32 8.25
N GLY A 78 13.13 -9.49 8.80
CA GLY A 78 14.12 -10.41 8.26
C GLY A 78 14.53 -10.07 6.83
N LEU A 79 14.47 -11.05 5.93
CA LEU A 79 15.00 -10.90 4.58
C LEU A 79 14.20 -9.90 3.73
N LEU A 80 12.89 -9.81 3.95
CA LEU A 80 12.03 -8.88 3.23
C LEU A 80 12.30 -7.43 3.66
N ALA A 81 12.66 -7.20 4.93
CA ALA A 81 13.19 -5.93 5.44
C ALA A 81 14.41 -5.49 4.65
N ALA A 82 15.38 -6.40 4.57
CA ALA A 82 16.66 -6.15 3.96
C ALA A 82 16.51 -5.86 2.47
N ALA A 83 15.65 -6.62 1.77
CA ALA A 83 15.36 -6.39 0.36
C ALA A 83 14.77 -4.98 0.09
N GLY A 84 13.82 -4.53 0.91
CA GLY A 84 13.23 -3.18 0.78
C GLY A 84 14.24 -2.06 1.05
N ALA A 85 15.07 -2.21 2.09
CA ALA A 85 16.14 -1.26 2.40
C ALA A 85 17.17 -1.18 1.27
N LEU A 86 17.49 -2.33 0.67
CA LEU A 86 18.45 -2.45 -0.43
C LEU A 86 17.93 -1.84 -1.73
N ALA A 87 16.65 -2.06 -2.06
CA ALA A 87 15.99 -1.44 -3.22
C ALA A 87 15.94 0.09 -3.13
N SER A 88 15.97 0.64 -1.92
CA SER A 88 16.02 2.10 -1.69
C SER A 88 17.43 2.69 -1.81
N PHE A 89 18.46 1.85 -1.93
CA PHE A 89 19.85 2.28 -2.00
C PHE A 89 20.23 2.67 -3.43
N LYS A 90 20.46 3.97 -3.66
CA LYS A 90 20.64 4.54 -5.01
C LYS A 90 21.85 4.02 -5.80
N ASN A 91 22.84 3.45 -5.11
CA ASN A 91 24.09 2.96 -5.70
C ASN A 91 24.26 1.45 -5.54
N PHE A 92 23.16 0.71 -5.33
CA PHE A 92 23.23 -0.72 -5.06
C PHE A 92 23.92 -1.52 -6.17
N GLU A 93 23.61 -1.22 -7.44
CA GLU A 93 24.19 -1.90 -8.61
C GLU A 93 25.72 -1.76 -8.67
N GLU A 94 26.25 -0.57 -8.40
CA GLU A 94 27.69 -0.28 -8.41
C GLU A 94 28.41 -1.10 -7.32
N ILE A 95 27.89 -1.07 -6.09
CA ILE A 95 28.45 -1.80 -4.96
C ILE A 95 28.39 -3.33 -5.19
N MET A 96 27.30 -3.85 -5.75
CA MET A 96 27.19 -5.27 -6.04
C MET A 96 28.15 -5.71 -7.14
N ASN A 97 28.37 -4.87 -8.14
CA ASN A 97 29.30 -5.18 -9.22
C ASN A 97 30.73 -5.24 -8.70
N ASP A 98 31.12 -4.35 -7.79
CA ASP A 98 32.41 -4.39 -7.09
C ASP A 98 32.58 -5.65 -6.25
N VAL A 99 31.55 -6.04 -5.50
CA VAL A 99 31.56 -7.27 -4.68
C VAL A 99 31.64 -8.53 -5.55
N TYR A 100 30.86 -8.62 -6.64
CA TYR A 100 30.91 -9.75 -7.58
C TYR A 100 32.27 -9.85 -8.26
N SER A 101 32.85 -8.72 -8.67
CA SER A 101 34.16 -8.66 -9.31
C SER A 101 35.26 -9.11 -8.35
N SER A 102 35.21 -8.66 -7.10
CA SER A 102 36.14 -9.05 -6.05
C SER A 102 36.00 -10.54 -5.65
N ARG A 103 34.79 -11.10 -5.72
CA ARG A 103 34.56 -12.51 -5.38
C ARG A 103 35.10 -13.49 -6.41
N ARG A 104 35.25 -13.08 -7.67
CA ARG A 104 35.82 -13.96 -8.71
C ARG A 104 37.27 -14.37 -8.41
N GLU A 105 37.99 -13.55 -7.66
CA GLU A 105 39.38 -13.80 -7.26
C GLU A 105 39.51 -14.44 -5.88
N SER A 106 38.43 -14.48 -5.08
CA SER A 106 38.44 -15.09 -3.76
C SER A 106 38.17 -16.60 -3.85
N THR A 107 39.14 -17.41 -3.41
CA THR A 107 38.93 -18.85 -3.19
C THR A 107 38.01 -19.03 -1.97
N GLY A 108 36.78 -19.51 -2.21
CA GLY A 108 35.76 -19.64 -1.18
C GLY A 108 36.14 -20.59 -0.03
N ARG A 109 35.26 -20.70 0.98
CA ARG A 109 35.39 -21.77 1.99
C ARG A 109 34.96 -23.10 1.36
N ALA A 110 35.65 -24.19 1.71
CA ALA A 110 35.24 -25.53 1.32
C ALA A 110 33.87 -25.86 1.94
N VAL A 111 32.83 -25.94 1.11
CA VAL A 111 31.49 -26.36 1.54
C VAL A 111 31.36 -27.84 1.21
N ARG A 112 31.12 -28.68 2.22
CA ARG A 112 30.77 -30.07 2.02
C ARG A 112 29.29 -30.13 1.63
N LEU A 113 29.02 -30.53 0.39
CA LEU A 113 27.65 -30.63 -0.13
C LEU A 113 26.89 -31.83 0.45
N ASP A 114 27.61 -32.74 1.12
CA ASP A 114 27.06 -33.95 1.75
C ASP A 114 26.22 -33.64 3.00
N ASP A 115 26.32 -32.42 3.55
CA ASP A 115 25.63 -31.99 4.77
C ASP A 115 24.36 -31.15 4.52
N VAL A 116 23.94 -30.99 3.26
CA VAL A 116 22.73 -30.22 2.92
C VAL A 116 21.52 -31.15 2.86
N PRO A 117 20.57 -31.07 3.83
CA PRO A 117 19.35 -31.85 3.75
C PRO A 117 18.53 -31.39 2.54
N VAL A 118 18.21 -32.35 1.65
CA VAL A 118 17.26 -32.19 0.54
C VAL A 118 15.82 -32.11 1.03
#